data_AF-K1UD50-F1
#
_entry.id   AF-K1UD50-F1
#
_cell.length_a   1.000
_cell.length_b   1.000
_cell.length_c   1.000
_cell.angle_alpha   90.00
_cell.angle_beta   90.00
_cell.angle_gamma   90.00
#
_symmetry.space_group_name_H-M   'P 1'
#
loop_
_entity.id
_entity.type
_entity.pdbx_description
1 polymer ?
#
loop_
_entity_poly.entity_id
_entity_poly.type
_entity_poly.pdbx_seq_one_letter_code
_entity_poly.pdbx_strand_id
1 'polypeptide(L)'
;MFALNYAKKSKMGYLILVEGYMDAIALHQYGFDCAVASLGTALTDDGATLLSRYTDQVVLIYDGDTAGQNATQRAIPCWKRR
;
A
#
# COMPACT_ATOMS: atom_id res chain seq x y z
N MET A 1 4.26 0.53 -8.08
CA MET A 1 3.24 1.06 -7.15
C MET A 1 2.61 2.30 -7.73
N PHE A 2 1.29 2.31 -7.79
CA PHE A 2 0.52 3.47 -8.21
C PHE A 2 0.49 4.54 -7.10
N ALA A 3 0.35 5.81 -7.48
CA ALA A 3 0.25 6.99 -6.61
C ALA A 3 1.45 7.30 -5.67
N LEU A 4 2.51 6.49 -5.66
CA LEU A 4 3.70 6.71 -4.81
C LEU A 4 4.36 8.09 -5.02
N ASN A 5 4.32 8.63 -6.23
CA ASN A 5 4.84 9.95 -6.56
C ASN A 5 4.12 11.10 -5.82
N TYR A 6 2.85 10.90 -5.47
CA TYR A 6 2.06 11.80 -4.65
C TYR A 6 2.25 11.46 -3.16
N ALA A 7 2.10 10.18 -2.80
CA ALA A 7 2.16 9.71 -1.41
C ALA A 7 3.48 9.99 -0.71
N LYS A 8 4.62 10.00 -1.43
CA LYS A 8 5.93 10.36 -0.86
C LYS A 8 6.04 11.80 -0.35
N LYS A 9 5.09 12.68 -0.70
CA LYS A 9 5.02 14.06 -0.22
C LYS A 9 4.07 14.23 0.96
N SER A 10 3.30 13.19 1.29
CA SER A 10 2.38 13.21 2.42
C SER A 10 3.17 13.45 3.71
N LYS A 11 2.55 14.19 4.64
CA LYS A 11 3.07 14.37 5.99
C LYS A 11 2.52 13.31 6.96
N MET A 12 1.67 12.40 6.48
CA MET A 12 1.24 11.26 7.28
C MET A 12 2.43 10.33 7.53
N GLY A 13 2.65 9.92 8.77
CA GLY A 13 3.76 9.05 9.16
C GLY A 13 3.65 7.60 8.68
N TYR A 14 2.65 7.27 7.86
CA TYR A 14 2.34 5.94 7.36
C TYR A 14 1.84 6.02 5.91
N LEU A 15 1.89 4.89 5.21
CA LEU A 15 1.29 4.73 3.88
C LEU A 15 0.10 3.77 3.95
N ILE A 16 -0.94 4.05 3.16
CA ILE A 16 -2.07 3.14 2.98
C ILE A 16 -1.82 2.33 1.70
N LEU A 17 -1.76 1.01 1.81
CA LEU A 17 -1.58 0.12 0.66
C LEU A 17 -2.90 -0.57 0.33
N VAL A 18 -3.43 -0.27 -0.86
CA VAL A 18 -4.66 -0.85 -1.43
C VAL A 18 -4.34 -1.75 -2.63
N GLU A 19 -5.31 -2.56 -3.07
CA GLU A 19 -5.16 -3.44 -4.24
C GLU A 19 -5.29 -2.67 -5.55
N GLY A 20 -6.35 -1.88 -5.70
CA GLY A 20 -6.71 -1.19 -6.93
C GLY A 20 -6.24 0.27 -6.97
N TYR A 21 -5.96 0.76 -8.18
CA TYR A 21 -5.69 2.19 -8.36
C TYR A 21 -6.94 3.05 -8.10
N MET A 22 -8.15 2.51 -8.31
CA MET A 22 -9.39 3.24 -8.03
C MET A 22 -9.52 3.56 -6.54
N ASP A 23 -9.18 2.61 -5.67
CA ASP A 23 -9.20 2.81 -4.22
C ASP A 23 -8.20 3.89 -3.81
N ALA A 24 -7.00 3.89 -4.41
CA ALA A 24 -6.01 4.93 -4.18
C ALA A 24 -6.51 6.30 -4.65
N ILE A 25 -7.14 6.39 -5.83
CA ILE A 25 -7.73 7.65 -6.31
C ILE A 25 -8.81 8.15 -5.35
N ALA A 26 -9.72 7.26 -4.91
CA ALA A 26 -10.78 7.61 -3.98
C ALA A 26 -10.20 8.11 -2.65
N LEU A 27 -9.23 7.40 -2.07
CA LEU A 27 -8.56 7.82 -0.84
C LEU A 27 -7.92 9.20 -0.96
N HIS A 28 -7.21 9.48 -2.06
CA HIS A 28 -6.65 10.80 -2.33
C HIS A 28 -7.73 11.89 -2.44
N GLN A 29 -8.87 11.59 -3.08
CA GLN A 29 -10.00 12.52 -3.16
C GLN A 29 -10.61 12.84 -1.80
N TYR A 30 -10.57 11.91 -0.85
CA TYR A 30 -11.02 12.10 0.53
C TYR A 30 -9.93 12.62 1.48
N GLY A 31 -8.79 13.09 0.94
CA GLY A 31 -7.72 13.71 1.72
C GLY A 31 -6.68 12.76 2.31
N PHE A 32 -6.76 11.45 2.01
CA PHE A 32 -5.73 10.47 2.34
C PHE A 32 -4.68 10.43 1.22
N ASP A 33 -3.85 11.47 1.18
CA ASP A 33 -2.80 11.64 0.17
C ASP A 33 -1.65 10.61 0.31
N CYS A 34 -1.63 9.81 1.37
CA CYS A 34 -0.65 8.76 1.64
C CYS A 34 -1.00 7.38 1.04
N ALA A 35 -2.06 7.28 0.24
CA ALA A 35 -2.47 6.00 -0.34
C ALA A 35 -1.68 5.62 -1.61
N VAL A 36 -1.35 4.33 -1.73
CA VAL A 36 -0.63 3.70 -2.85
C VAL A 36 -1.29 2.37 -3.21
N ALA A 37 -1.19 1.93 -4.47
CA ALA A 37 -1.76 0.65 -4.90
C ALA A 37 -0.72 -0.33 -5.46
N SER A 38 -0.94 -1.63 -5.18
CA SER A 38 -0.17 -2.74 -5.75
C SER A 38 -0.69 -3.24 -7.10
N LEU A 39 -1.78 -2.65 -7.63
CA LEU A 39 -2.36 -2.93 -8.95
C LEU A 39 -2.73 -4.40 -9.16
N GLY A 40 -3.49 -4.96 -8.22
CA GLY A 40 -4.02 -6.34 -8.32
C GLY A 40 -2.95 -7.43 -8.15
N THR A 41 -1.79 -7.08 -7.58
CA THR A 41 -0.75 -8.05 -7.22
C THR A 41 -0.46 -7.98 -5.72
N ALA A 42 -0.02 -9.11 -5.14
CA ALA A 42 0.43 -9.13 -3.76
C ALA A 42 1.71 -8.28 -3.59
N LEU A 43 1.90 -7.67 -2.42
CA LEU A 43 3.11 -6.92 -2.11
C LEU A 43 4.36 -7.82 -2.26
N THR A 44 5.27 -7.42 -3.14
CA THR A 44 6.57 -8.08 -3.34
C THR A 44 7.63 -7.54 -2.39
N ASP A 45 8.72 -8.28 -2.18
CA ASP A 45 9.85 -7.85 -1.33
C ASP A 45 10.49 -6.56 -1.87
N ASP A 46 10.62 -6.41 -3.19
CA ASP A 46 11.09 -5.17 -3.83
C ASP A 46 10.13 -4.00 -3.58
N GLY A 47 8.82 -4.25 -3.63
CA GLY A 47 7.79 -3.27 -3.31
C GLY A 47 7.84 -2.85 -1.84
N ALA A 48 8.04 -3.79 -0.93
CA ALA A 48 8.21 -3.52 0.49
C ALA A 48 9.48 -2.70 0.77
N THR A 49 10.60 -3.07 0.13
CA THR A 49 11.88 -2.33 0.21
C THR A 49 11.79 -0.94 -0.40
N LEU A 50 10.96 -0.75 -1.43
CA LEU A 50 10.70 0.56 -1.99
C LEU A 50 9.90 1.44 -1.01
N LEU A 51 8.87 0.88 -0.39
CA LEU A 51 8.03 1.59 0.58
C LEU A 51 8.75 1.93 1.88
N SER A 52 9.66 1.05 2.35
CA SER A 52 10.42 1.26 3.58
C SER A 52 11.29 2.53 3.54
N ARG A 53 11.66 3.00 2.35
CA ARG A 53 12.40 4.26 2.17
C ARG A 53 11.60 5.50 2.54
N TYR A 54 10.27 5.40 2.63
CA TYR A 54 9.37 6.52 2.86
C TYR A 54 8.67 6.45 4.23
N THR A 55 8.48 5.26 4.78
CA THR A 55 7.85 5.07 6.09
C THR A 55 8.20 3.70 6.70
N ASP A 56 8.18 3.64 8.02
CA ASP A 56 8.26 2.40 8.79
C ASP A 56 6.89 1.75 9.02
N GLN A 57 5.79 2.41 8.63
CA GLN A 57 4.42 1.95 8.87
C GLN A 57 3.59 1.90 7.58
N VAL A 58 3.01 0.74 7.31
CA VAL A 58 2.06 0.53 6.21
C VAL A 58 0.76 -0.04 6.76
N VAL A 59 -0.35 0.58 6.38
CA VAL A 59 -1.72 0.12 6.65
C VAL A 59 -2.21 -0.63 5.42
N LEU A 60 -2.47 -1.93 5.56
CA LEU A 60 -3.00 -2.75 4.47
C LEU A 60 -4.53 -2.63 4.44
N ILE A 61 -5.11 -2.20 3.31
CA ILE A 61 -6.56 -2.14 3.08
C ILE A 61 -6.85 -2.91 1.79
N TYR A 62 -7.04 -4.21 1.93
CA TYR A 62 -7.33 -5.15 0.84
C TYR A 62 -8.80 -5.58 0.88
N ASP A 63 -9.25 -6.21 -0.19
CA ASP A 63 -10.62 -6.65 -0.32
C ASP A 63 -10.93 -7.71 0.75
N GLY A 64 -12.16 -7.71 1.25
CA GLY A 64 -12.61 -8.61 2.31
C GLY A 64 -12.82 -10.06 1.86
N ASP A 65 -12.54 -10.37 0.59
CA ASP A 65 -12.70 -11.70 0.02
C ASP A 65 -11.50 -12.62 0.28
N THR A 66 -11.61 -13.88 -0.16
CA THR A 66 -10.55 -14.87 0.01
C THR A 66 -9.24 -14.46 -0.70
N ALA A 67 -9.32 -13.75 -1.83
CA ALA A 67 -8.14 -13.34 -2.59
C ALA A 67 -7.39 -12.21 -1.85
N GLY A 68 -8.12 -11.20 -1.36
CA GLY A 68 -7.58 -10.10 -0.57
C GLY A 68 -6.98 -10.58 0.75
N GLN A 69 -7.68 -11.47 1.47
CA GLN A 69 -7.14 -12.11 2.69
C GLN A 69 -5.83 -12.86 2.43
N ASN A 70 -5.76 -13.64 1.34
CA ASN A 70 -4.54 -14.33 0.95
C ASN A 70 -3.43 -13.34 0.56
N ALA A 71 -3.75 -12.23 -0.11
CA ALA A 71 -2.80 -11.19 -0.43
C ALA A 71 -2.26 -10.51 0.84
N THR A 72 -3.09 -10.23 1.84
CA THR A 72 -2.67 -9.68 3.13
C THR A 72 -1.72 -10.63 3.84
N GLN A 73 -2.03 -11.93 3.90
CA GLN A 73 -1.17 -12.94 4.52
C GLN A 73 0.21 -13.04 3.85
N ARG A 74 0.29 -12.84 2.52
CA ARG A 74 1.57 -12.76 1.81
C ARG A 74 2.30 -11.44 2.04
N ALA A 75 1.58 -10.32 2.15
CA ALA A 75 2.17 -9.00 2.31
C ALA A 75 2.86 -8.82 3.67
N ILE A 76 2.29 -9.36 4.76
CA ILE A 76 2.84 -9.24 6.12
C ILE A 76 4.31 -9.71 6.22
N PRO A 77 4.67 -10.95 5.81
CA PRO A 77 6.06 -11.41 5.87
C PRO A 77 6.96 -10.66 4.89
N CYS A 78 6.47 -10.20 3.73
CA CYS A 78 7.26 -9.34 2.83
C CYS A 78 7.62 -8.01 3.52
N TRP A 79 6.63 -7.37 4.16
CA TRP A 79 6.86 -6.16 4.93
C TRP A 79 7.84 -6.41 6.07
N LYS A 80 7.70 -7.48 6.86
CA LYS A 80 8.64 -7.77 7.96
C LYS A 80 10.09 -8.06 7.52
N ARG A 81 10.33 -8.38 6.25
CA ARG A 81 11.65 -8.68 5.68
C ARG A 81 12.33 -7.48 4.98
N ARG A 82 11.65 -6.32 4.92
CA ARG A 82 12.07 -5.09 4.23
C ARG A 82 13.34 -4.44 4.77
#